data_AF-A0A1I1SFG6-F1
#
_entry.id   AF-A0A1I1SFG6-F1
#
_cell.length_a   1.000
_cell.length_b   1.000
_cell.length_c   1.000
_cell.angle_alpha   90.00
_cell.angle_beta   90.00
_cell.angle_gamma   90.00
#
_symmetry.space_group_name_H-M   'P 1'
#
loop_
_entity.id
_entity.type
_entity.pdbx_description
1 polymer ?
#
loop_
_entity_poly.entity_id
_entity_poly.type
_entity_poly.pdbx_seq_one_letter_code
_entity_poly.pdbx_strand_id
1 'polypeptide(L)'
;MLAPTAGGGLGARVGKQAGPRKPPLRRRTWVWWPLAALSVLPPAALGFVVLLGIATVVGPGMDDDPGEPVPCTEAMAFADLPGLPEGARDAECEAYIWLDTSYYARFLIGRDAFDAWLASVYPGVGLGPDACFGESDGRCAGFGLDPVAEGGAARIGLDVRDRPGNTLWVIFGAHSRP
;
A
#
# COMPACT_ATOMS: atom_id res chain seq x y z
N MET A 1 -19.17 -33.02 65.94
CA MET A 1 -18.58 -33.90 66.96
C MET A 1 -17.87 -35.03 66.25
N LEU A 2 -16.67 -35.38 66.73
CA LEU A 2 -15.94 -36.62 66.48
C LEU A 2 -15.33 -36.80 65.08
N ALA A 3 -14.01 -36.56 65.03
CA ALA A 3 -13.06 -37.39 64.27
C ALA A 3 -13.31 -38.89 64.56
N PRO A 4 -12.75 -39.87 63.81
CA PRO A 4 -11.35 -40.19 64.06
C PRO A 4 -10.58 -40.96 62.94
N THR A 5 -9.24 -40.89 63.02
CA THR A 5 -8.26 -42.01 63.04
C THR A 5 -8.42 -43.17 62.06
N ALA A 6 -7.44 -43.49 61.22
CA ALA A 6 -6.09 -44.01 61.49
C ALA A 6 -5.99 -45.50 61.16
N GLY A 7 -4.75 -45.92 60.83
CA GLY A 7 -4.32 -47.32 60.81
C GLY A 7 -4.59 -48.00 59.47
N GLY A 8 -3.68 -48.77 58.89
CA GLY A 8 -2.51 -49.44 59.44
C GLY A 8 -2.32 -50.75 58.66
N GLY A 9 -1.15 -51.38 58.78
CA GLY A 9 -0.85 -52.70 58.21
C GLY A 9 -0.14 -52.63 56.86
N LEU A 10 1.18 -52.77 56.74
CA LEU A 10 2.06 -53.92 57.04
C LEU A 10 1.68 -55.22 56.30
N GLY A 11 2.54 -55.63 55.35
CA GLY A 11 2.50 -56.92 54.63
C GLY A 11 3.11 -56.81 53.23
N ALA A 12 4.44 -56.73 53.07
CA ALA A 12 5.43 -57.80 53.10
C ALA A 12 5.43 -58.76 51.89
N ARG A 13 6.52 -58.63 51.11
CA ARG A 13 7.24 -59.61 50.27
C ARG A 13 6.60 -60.07 48.96
N VAL A 14 7.29 -59.80 47.84
CA VAL A 14 7.96 -60.84 47.03
C VAL A 14 9.17 -60.18 46.36
N GLY A 15 10.36 -60.70 46.62
CA GLY A 15 11.57 -60.35 45.88
C GLY A 15 11.61 -61.05 44.53
N LYS A 16 12.11 -60.35 43.50
CA LYS A 16 12.65 -60.99 42.29
C LYS A 16 13.90 -60.25 41.84
N GLN A 17 14.95 -61.02 41.64
CA GLN A 17 16.34 -60.58 41.50
C GLN A 17 16.69 -59.98 40.14
N ALA A 18 17.68 -59.09 40.20
CA ALA A 18 18.82 -58.87 39.31
C ALA A 18 18.58 -58.51 37.83
N GLY A 19 18.94 -57.26 37.49
CA GLY A 19 19.34 -56.82 36.15
C GLY A 19 20.50 -55.82 36.25
N PRO A 20 21.39 -55.74 35.24
CA PRO A 20 22.74 -55.18 35.36
C PRO A 20 22.80 -53.64 35.44
N ARG A 21 23.82 -53.13 36.15
CA ARG A 21 24.16 -51.69 36.20
C ARG A 21 24.45 -51.16 34.79
N LYS A 22 23.73 -50.10 34.38
CA LYS A 22 24.15 -49.23 33.27
C LYS A 22 24.78 -47.94 33.81
N PRO A 23 25.94 -47.50 33.27
CA PRO A 23 26.66 -46.30 33.72
C PRO A 23 25.88 -45.01 33.41
N PRO A 24 26.20 -43.87 34.07
CA PRO A 24 25.46 -42.63 33.90
C PRO A 24 25.48 -42.16 32.45
N LEU A 25 24.30 -42.09 31.84
CA LEU A 25 24.12 -41.55 30.50
C LEU A 25 24.37 -40.03 30.52
N ARG A 26 25.62 -39.70 30.23
CA ARG A 26 25.99 -38.86 29.08
C ARG A 26 25.52 -37.40 29.14
N ARG A 27 26.20 -36.62 29.98
CA ARG A 27 26.46 -35.16 29.83
C ARG A 27 27.21 -34.88 28.50
N ARG A 28 26.60 -35.13 27.34
CA ARG A 28 27.24 -34.91 26.02
C ARG A 28 26.22 -34.55 24.95
N THR A 29 25.44 -33.50 25.19
CA THR A 29 24.58 -32.86 24.17
C THR A 29 24.60 -31.34 24.23
N TRP A 30 25.27 -30.73 25.21
CA TRP A 30 25.14 -29.28 25.46
C TRP A 30 26.16 -28.39 24.70
N VAL A 31 27.19 -28.97 24.10
CA VAL A 31 28.27 -28.20 23.44
C VAL A 31 28.02 -27.97 21.94
N TRP A 32 27.06 -28.66 21.32
CA TRP A 32 26.86 -28.60 19.86
C TRP A 32 25.79 -27.58 19.42
N TRP A 33 24.91 -27.13 20.32
CA TRP A 33 23.95 -26.08 20.04
C TRP A 33 24.58 -24.71 19.68
N PRO A 34 25.66 -24.22 20.33
CA PRO A 34 26.24 -22.93 19.97
C PRO A 34 26.92 -22.94 18.58
N LEU A 35 27.50 -24.08 18.15
CA LEU A 35 28.14 -24.19 16.84
C LEU A 35 27.14 -24.24 15.68
N ALA A 36 25.97 -24.87 15.89
CA ALA A 36 24.89 -24.84 14.91
C ALA A 36 24.29 -23.44 14.75
N ALA A 37 24.10 -22.70 15.86
CA ALA A 37 23.59 -21.33 15.82
C ALA A 37 24.55 -20.37 15.08
N LEU A 38 25.86 -20.53 15.26
CA LEU A 38 26.87 -19.68 14.61
C LEU A 38 26.98 -19.91 13.08
N SER A 39 26.54 -21.07 12.60
CA SER A 39 26.63 -21.45 11.17
C SER A 39 25.47 -20.93 10.31
N VAL A 40 24.32 -20.57 10.93
CA VAL A 40 23.12 -20.07 10.23
C VAL A 40 23.04 -18.54 10.23
N LEU A 41 23.76 -17.89 11.15
CA LEU A 41 23.87 -16.43 11.25
C LEU A 41 24.37 -15.75 9.95
N PRO A 42 25.43 -16.24 9.26
CA PRO A 42 25.92 -15.60 8.04
C PRO A 42 24.92 -15.59 6.86
N PRO A 43 24.28 -16.71 6.47
CA PRO A 43 23.34 -16.70 5.35
C PRO A 43 22.04 -15.99 5.69
N ALA A 44 21.56 -16.06 6.94
CA ALA A 44 20.38 -15.32 7.37
C ALA A 44 20.62 -13.80 7.37
N ALA A 45 21.80 -13.35 7.81
CA ALA A 45 22.19 -11.95 7.74
C ALA A 45 22.32 -11.46 6.29
N LEU A 46 22.92 -12.26 5.41
CA LEU A 46 22.98 -11.94 3.97
C LEU A 46 21.58 -11.87 3.35
N GLY A 47 20.72 -12.84 3.65
CA GLY A 47 19.32 -12.82 3.19
C GLY A 47 18.57 -11.59 3.69
N PHE A 48 18.76 -11.21 4.95
CA PHE A 48 18.16 -10.01 5.53
C PHE A 48 18.69 -8.72 4.90
N VAL A 49 20.00 -8.62 4.63
CA VAL A 49 20.59 -7.46 3.93
C VAL A 49 20.10 -7.36 2.50
N VAL A 50 19.98 -8.48 1.78
CA VAL A 50 19.41 -8.50 0.42
C VAL A 50 17.93 -8.11 0.45
N LEU A 51 17.16 -8.61 1.41
CA LEU A 51 15.73 -8.30 1.54
C LEU A 51 15.51 -6.83 1.95
N LEU A 52 16.36 -6.28 2.82
CA LEU A 52 16.40 -4.84 3.11
C LEU A 52 16.82 -4.04 1.87
N GLY A 53 17.84 -4.48 1.13
CA GLY A 53 18.28 -3.84 -0.11
C GLY A 53 17.18 -3.79 -1.16
N ILE A 54 16.47 -4.91 -1.36
CA ILE A 54 15.31 -4.98 -2.24
C ILE A 54 14.18 -4.09 -1.71
N ALA A 55 13.89 -4.07 -0.41
CA ALA A 55 12.88 -3.18 0.17
C ALA A 55 13.25 -1.68 0.09
N THR A 56 14.54 -1.34 0.01
CA THR A 56 14.99 0.05 -0.22
C THR A 56 14.96 0.46 -1.70
N VAL A 57 15.06 -0.49 -2.62
CA VAL A 57 15.01 -0.23 -4.08
C VAL A 57 13.57 -0.32 -4.60
N VAL A 58 12.80 -1.26 -4.05
CA VAL A 58 11.35 -1.39 -4.22
C VAL A 58 10.73 -0.62 -3.05
N GLY A 59 10.77 0.70 -3.14
CA GLY A 59 10.21 1.57 -2.12
C GLY A 59 8.74 1.25 -1.82
N PRO A 60 8.23 1.62 -0.63
CA PRO A 60 6.82 1.53 -0.33
C PRO A 60 6.06 2.60 -1.14
N GLY A 61 5.68 2.24 -2.37
CA GLY A 61 4.86 3.08 -3.24
C GLY A 61 5.44 3.14 -4.65
N MET A 62 4.66 2.74 -5.64
CA MET A 62 4.87 3.18 -7.03
C MET A 62 4.46 4.65 -7.21
N ASP A 63 4.31 5.40 -6.11
CA ASP A 63 3.73 6.75 -6.05
C ASP A 63 4.81 7.86 -6.02
N ASP A 64 6.10 7.50 -5.92
CA ASP A 64 7.22 8.44 -5.74
C ASP A 64 8.16 8.55 -6.95
N ASP A 65 7.85 7.92 -8.09
CA ASP A 65 8.55 8.28 -9.33
C ASP A 65 7.92 9.58 -9.83
N PRO A 66 8.61 10.73 -9.78
CA PRO A 66 8.03 11.97 -10.29
C PRO A 66 7.79 11.79 -11.79
N GLY A 67 6.56 12.02 -12.24
CA GLY A 67 6.27 11.97 -13.67
C GLY A 67 7.11 13.01 -14.43
N GLU A 68 7.31 12.79 -15.72
CA GLU A 68 8.04 13.77 -16.54
C GLU A 68 7.23 15.07 -16.60
N PRO A 69 7.79 16.23 -16.21
CA PRO A 69 7.07 17.49 -16.27
C PRO A 69 6.75 17.86 -17.72
N VAL A 70 5.47 18.14 -17.99
CA VAL A 70 4.98 18.48 -19.34
C VAL A 70 4.19 19.79 -19.34
N PRO A 71 4.07 20.49 -20.48
CA PRO A 71 3.16 21.61 -20.59
C PRO A 71 1.72 21.20 -20.26
N CYS A 72 1.02 21.95 -19.42
CA CYS A 72 -0.36 21.63 -19.07
C CYS A 72 -1.31 21.60 -20.28
N THR A 73 -1.01 22.35 -21.35
CA THR A 73 -1.76 22.25 -22.61
C THR A 73 -1.64 20.88 -23.25
N GLU A 74 -0.46 20.24 -23.15
CA GLU A 74 -0.24 18.88 -23.65
C GLU A 74 -0.99 17.86 -22.77
N ALA A 75 -0.85 17.97 -21.44
CA ALA A 75 -1.53 17.07 -20.52
C ALA A 75 -3.06 17.09 -20.67
N MET A 76 -3.65 18.28 -20.87
CA MET A 76 -5.08 18.43 -21.06
C MET A 76 -5.52 17.98 -22.46
N ALA A 77 -4.69 18.18 -23.49
CA ALA A 77 -4.98 17.71 -24.85
C ALA A 77 -5.06 16.19 -24.95
N PHE A 78 -4.40 15.44 -24.07
CA PHE A 78 -4.56 13.98 -23.99
C PHE A 78 -6.03 13.55 -23.75
N ALA A 79 -6.82 14.40 -23.09
CA ALA A 79 -8.25 14.23 -22.84
C ALA A 79 -9.14 15.09 -23.75
N ASP A 80 -8.64 15.55 -24.89
CA ASP A 80 -9.31 16.48 -25.84
C ASP A 80 -9.75 17.82 -25.20
N LEU A 81 -9.11 18.21 -24.10
CA LEU A 81 -9.37 19.49 -23.46
C LEU A 81 -8.39 20.55 -23.98
N PRO A 82 -8.85 21.78 -24.29
CA PRO A 82 -8.00 22.82 -24.84
C PRO A 82 -6.97 23.36 -23.83
N GLY A 83 -7.14 23.07 -22.55
CA GLY A 83 -6.27 23.52 -21.47
C GLY A 83 -6.91 23.38 -20.10
N LEU A 84 -6.28 23.99 -19.11
CA LEU A 84 -6.80 24.05 -17.74
C LEU A 84 -8.08 24.90 -17.65
N PRO A 85 -8.95 24.62 -16.67
CA PRO A 85 -10.13 25.44 -16.42
C PRO A 85 -9.76 26.90 -16.11
N GLU A 86 -10.66 27.82 -16.48
CA GLU A 86 -10.49 29.23 -16.16
C GLU A 86 -10.39 29.45 -14.64
N GLY A 87 -9.43 30.26 -14.21
CA GLY A 87 -9.16 30.51 -12.79
C GLY A 87 -8.31 29.43 -12.11
N ALA A 88 -7.85 28.41 -12.85
CA ALA A 88 -6.81 27.50 -12.36
C ALA A 88 -5.51 28.27 -12.11
N ARG A 89 -4.85 27.98 -11.00
CA ARG A 89 -3.57 28.57 -10.59
C ARG A 89 -2.68 27.51 -9.94
N ASP A 90 -1.39 27.83 -9.81
CA ASP A 90 -0.38 26.97 -9.19
C ASP A 90 -0.39 25.56 -9.81
N ALA A 91 -0.44 25.52 -11.15
CA ALA A 91 -0.64 24.29 -11.89
C ALA A 91 0.68 23.54 -12.14
N GLU A 92 0.66 22.25 -11.87
CA GLU A 92 1.74 21.30 -12.13
C GLU A 92 1.20 20.18 -13.00
N CYS A 93 1.89 19.85 -14.09
CA CYS A 93 1.45 18.83 -15.04
C CYS A 93 2.58 17.87 -15.35
N GLU A 94 2.25 16.58 -15.35
CA GLU A 94 3.22 15.49 -15.45
C GLU A 94 2.67 14.36 -16.33
N ALA A 95 3.58 13.66 -17.00
CA ALA A 95 3.28 12.48 -17.81
C ALA A 95 3.99 11.24 -17.25
N TYR A 96 3.26 10.14 -17.20
CA TYR A 96 3.73 8.81 -16.85
C TYR A 96 3.57 7.91 -18.05
N ILE A 97 4.67 7.57 -18.70
CA ILE A 97 4.69 6.78 -19.94
C ILE A 97 5.58 5.56 -19.71
N TRP A 98 4.96 4.43 -19.34
CA TRP A 98 5.68 3.16 -19.21
C TRP A 98 4.94 2.01 -19.90
N LEU A 99 4.04 1.32 -19.18
CA LEU A 99 3.12 0.35 -19.79
C LEU A 99 1.84 1.04 -20.29
N ASP A 100 1.30 1.91 -19.44
CA ASP A 100 0.19 2.81 -19.75
C ASP A 100 0.69 4.23 -19.91
N THR A 101 -0.10 5.06 -20.60
CA THR A 101 0.10 6.51 -20.67
C THR A 101 -0.91 7.18 -19.75
N SER A 102 -0.40 7.91 -18.76
CA SER A 102 -1.22 8.72 -17.86
C SER A 102 -0.69 10.14 -17.80
N TYR A 103 -1.57 11.11 -17.97
CA TYR A 103 -1.28 12.52 -17.76
C TYR A 103 -2.01 13.00 -16.51
N TYR A 104 -1.32 13.80 -15.70
CA TYR A 104 -1.89 14.42 -14.52
C TYR A 104 -1.75 15.93 -14.58
N ALA A 105 -2.78 16.63 -14.12
CA ALA A 105 -2.77 18.06 -13.87
C ALA A 105 -3.23 18.32 -12.44
N ARG A 106 -2.38 18.97 -11.64
CA ARG A 106 -2.66 19.36 -10.26
C ARG A 106 -2.76 20.88 -10.20
N PHE A 107 -3.83 21.43 -9.66
CA PHE A 107 -4.02 22.88 -9.62
C PHE A 107 -4.98 23.31 -8.51
N LEU A 108 -4.92 24.60 -8.16
CA LEU A 108 -5.88 25.26 -7.29
C LEU A 108 -6.92 26.01 -8.13
N ILE A 109 -8.18 25.96 -7.73
CA ILE A 109 -9.29 26.66 -8.41
C ILE A 109 -10.39 27.03 -7.42
N GLY A 110 -11.17 28.07 -7.72
CA GLY A 110 -12.38 28.39 -6.95
C GLY A 110 -13.47 27.34 -7.15
N ARG A 111 -14.23 27.02 -6.10
CA ARG A 111 -15.28 25.98 -6.15
C ARG A 111 -16.29 26.20 -7.28
N ASP A 112 -16.83 27.41 -7.39
CA ASP A 112 -17.87 27.71 -8.39
C ASP A 112 -17.32 27.61 -9.82
N ALA A 113 -16.06 28.01 -10.04
CA ALA A 113 -15.40 27.91 -11.34
C ALA A 113 -15.14 26.44 -11.73
N PHE A 114 -14.74 25.61 -10.76
CA PHE A 114 -14.56 24.18 -10.98
C PHE A 114 -15.89 23.47 -11.27
N ASP A 115 -16.94 23.75 -10.49
CA ASP A 115 -18.25 23.13 -10.67
C ASP A 115 -18.85 23.51 -12.04
N ALA A 116 -18.70 24.78 -12.46
CA ALA A 116 -19.12 25.24 -13.78
C ALA A 116 -18.32 24.57 -14.91
N TRP A 117 -17.01 24.45 -14.76
CA TRP A 117 -16.16 23.75 -15.72
C TRP A 117 -16.56 22.28 -15.82
N LEU A 118 -16.66 21.56 -14.71
CA LEU A 118 -16.97 20.13 -14.67
C LEU A 118 -18.31 19.84 -15.35
N ALA A 119 -19.34 20.66 -15.06
CA ALA A 119 -20.65 20.54 -15.70
C ALA A 119 -20.61 20.81 -17.23
N SER A 120 -19.67 21.63 -17.70
CA SER A 120 -19.51 21.95 -19.12
C SER A 120 -18.77 20.85 -19.90
N VAL A 121 -17.69 20.30 -19.35
CA VAL A 121 -16.84 19.33 -20.05
C VAL A 121 -17.33 17.89 -19.86
N TYR A 122 -17.90 17.57 -18.69
CA TYR A 122 -18.32 16.23 -18.33
C TYR A 122 -19.74 16.25 -17.73
N PRO A 123 -20.77 16.51 -18.56
CA PRO A 123 -22.14 16.63 -18.08
C PRO A 123 -22.60 15.33 -17.42
N GLY A 124 -23.16 15.44 -16.21
CA GLY A 124 -23.68 14.30 -15.44
C GLY A 124 -22.64 13.60 -14.56
N VAL A 125 -21.38 14.02 -14.58
CA VAL A 125 -20.37 13.53 -13.63
C VAL A 125 -20.60 14.19 -12.27
N GLY A 126 -20.86 13.36 -11.26
CA GLY A 126 -20.94 13.77 -9.86
C GLY A 126 -19.68 13.37 -9.10
N LEU A 127 -19.21 14.25 -8.21
CA LEU A 127 -18.17 13.93 -7.25
C LEU A 127 -18.78 13.34 -5.98
N GLY A 128 -18.16 12.29 -5.43
CA GLY A 128 -18.59 11.66 -4.19
C GLY A 128 -17.42 11.10 -3.37
N PRO A 129 -17.59 10.95 -2.05
CA PRO A 129 -16.56 10.35 -1.19
C PRO A 129 -16.34 8.86 -1.49
N ASP A 130 -17.39 8.15 -1.90
CA ASP A 130 -17.33 6.70 -2.16
C ASP A 130 -16.60 6.34 -3.46
N ALA A 131 -16.28 7.33 -4.29
CA ALA A 131 -15.57 7.15 -5.56
C ALA A 131 -14.04 7.28 -5.42
N CYS A 132 -13.56 7.61 -4.23
CA CYS A 132 -12.13 7.71 -3.95
C CYS A 132 -11.54 6.31 -3.72
N PHE A 133 -10.35 6.07 -4.25
CA PHE A 133 -9.56 4.90 -3.87
C PHE A 133 -8.76 5.22 -2.61
N GLY A 134 -8.83 4.34 -1.60
CA GLY A 134 -8.13 4.51 -0.32
C GLY A 134 -8.83 5.44 0.67
N GLU A 135 -8.11 5.82 1.74
CA GLU A 135 -8.57 6.82 2.70
C GLU A 135 -8.28 8.23 2.15
N SER A 136 -9.21 8.75 1.35
CA SER A 136 -9.25 10.17 0.97
C SER A 136 -10.34 10.88 1.76
N ASP A 137 -10.02 12.07 2.27
CA ASP A 137 -10.98 13.03 2.83
C ASP A 137 -11.62 13.92 1.75
N GLY A 138 -11.29 13.69 0.48
CA GLY A 138 -11.77 14.43 -0.67
C GLY A 138 -13.08 13.90 -1.26
N ARG A 139 -13.42 14.44 -2.43
CA ARG A 139 -14.50 13.98 -3.29
C ARG A 139 -13.89 13.56 -4.62
N CYS A 140 -14.20 12.35 -5.08
CA CYS A 140 -13.60 11.83 -6.30
C CYS A 140 -14.65 11.52 -7.36
N ALA A 141 -14.19 11.37 -8.60
CA ALA A 141 -14.95 10.76 -9.68
C ALA A 141 -13.99 9.99 -10.58
N GLY A 142 -14.47 8.90 -11.17
CA GLY A 142 -13.74 8.15 -12.18
C GLY A 142 -14.71 7.59 -13.21
N PHE A 143 -14.47 7.85 -14.49
CA PHE A 143 -15.36 7.42 -15.57
C PHE A 143 -14.58 7.17 -16.86
N GLY A 144 -15.11 6.25 -17.68
CA GLY A 144 -14.57 5.96 -19.00
C GLY A 144 -15.04 6.99 -20.03
N LEU A 145 -14.22 7.21 -21.05
CA LEU A 145 -14.60 7.96 -22.25
C LEU A 145 -15.04 6.96 -23.33
N ASP A 146 -16.24 7.19 -23.87
CA ASP A 146 -16.78 6.46 -25.02
C ASP A 146 -17.43 7.46 -26.00
N PRO A 147 -16.78 7.76 -27.14
CA PRO A 147 -15.52 7.17 -27.61
C PRO A 147 -14.31 7.60 -26.78
N VAL A 148 -13.18 6.89 -26.96
CA VAL A 148 -11.86 7.30 -26.45
C VAL A 148 -11.51 8.67 -27.05
N ALA A 149 -10.90 9.56 -26.25
CA ALA A 149 -10.43 10.86 -26.70
C ALA A 149 -9.44 10.71 -27.86
N GLU A 150 -9.47 11.62 -28.83
CA GLU A 150 -8.51 11.65 -29.94
C GLU A 150 -7.07 11.79 -29.42
N GLY A 151 -6.88 12.51 -28.32
CA GLY A 151 -5.62 12.63 -27.58
C GLY A 151 -5.12 11.32 -26.95
N GLY A 152 -5.99 10.32 -26.76
CA GLY A 152 -5.62 8.98 -26.27
C GLY A 152 -6.18 8.61 -24.89
N ALA A 153 -6.79 9.53 -24.17
CA ALA A 153 -7.44 9.22 -22.90
C ALA A 153 -8.68 8.35 -23.10
N ALA A 154 -8.73 7.22 -22.40
CA ALA A 154 -9.89 6.35 -22.33
C ALA A 154 -10.62 6.40 -20.99
N ARG A 155 -9.99 7.01 -19.97
CA ARG A 155 -10.56 7.17 -18.63
C ARG A 155 -10.08 8.47 -18.01
N ILE A 156 -11.00 9.12 -17.29
CA ILE A 156 -10.73 10.31 -16.49
C ILE A 156 -10.86 9.95 -15.00
N GLY A 157 -9.95 10.49 -14.19
CA GLY A 157 -9.99 10.48 -12.74
C GLY A 157 -9.95 11.91 -12.20
N LEU A 158 -10.72 12.17 -11.15
CA LEU A 158 -10.74 13.43 -10.41
C LEU A 158 -10.61 13.10 -8.92
N ASP A 159 -9.65 13.73 -8.24
CA ASP A 159 -9.58 13.83 -6.77
C ASP A 159 -9.63 15.31 -6.39
N VAL A 160 -10.64 15.69 -5.62
CA VAL A 160 -10.92 17.08 -5.25
C VAL A 160 -10.92 17.20 -3.74
N ARG A 161 -10.04 18.06 -3.21
CA ARG A 161 -9.93 18.35 -1.78
C ARG A 161 -10.26 19.79 -1.50
N ASP A 162 -11.01 20.01 -0.43
CA ASP A 162 -11.36 21.34 0.01
C ASP A 162 -10.18 22.04 0.68
N ARG A 163 -9.97 23.31 0.34
CA ARG A 163 -9.01 24.19 0.98
C ARG A 163 -9.75 25.40 1.57
N PRO A 164 -9.15 26.09 2.55
CA PRO A 164 -9.74 27.32 3.10
C PRO A 164 -10.05 28.35 2.00
N GLY A 165 -11.08 29.17 2.21
CA GLY A 165 -11.41 30.28 1.31
C GLY A 165 -12.05 29.87 -0.02
N ASN A 166 -12.96 28.87 -0.01
CA ASN A 166 -13.69 28.40 -1.20
C ASN A 166 -12.79 27.95 -2.36
N THR A 167 -11.60 27.48 -2.04
CA THR A 167 -10.62 26.97 -3.01
C THR A 167 -10.63 25.45 -2.97
N LEU A 168 -10.44 24.82 -4.12
CA LEU A 168 -10.26 23.39 -4.29
C LEU A 168 -8.82 23.11 -4.71
N TRP A 169 -8.22 22.07 -4.15
CA TRP A 169 -7.06 21.40 -4.72
C TRP A 169 -7.58 20.24 -5.57
N VAL A 170 -7.28 20.28 -6.87
CA VAL A 170 -7.79 19.31 -7.85
C VAL A 170 -6.63 18.55 -8.43
N ILE A 171 -6.76 17.23 -8.46
CA ILE A 171 -5.93 16.32 -9.24
C ILE A 171 -6.80 15.77 -10.35
N PHE A 172 -6.51 16.16 -11.59
CA PHE A 172 -7.10 15.63 -12.81
C PHE A 172 -6.14 14.58 -13.38
N GLY A 173 -6.64 13.37 -13.63
CA GLY A 173 -5.91 12.29 -14.27
C GLY A 173 -6.60 11.87 -15.57
N ALA A 174 -5.82 11.68 -16.62
CA ALA A 174 -6.28 11.15 -17.90
C ALA A 174 -5.41 9.95 -18.28
N HIS A 175 -6.04 8.80 -18.52
CA HIS A 175 -5.36 7.51 -18.66
C HIS A 175 -5.72 6.83 -19.98
N SER A 176 -4.74 6.20 -20.63
CA SER A 176 -4.98 5.26 -21.73
C SER A 176 -5.76 4.03 -21.25
N ARG A 177 -6.35 3.25 -22.17
CA ARG A 177 -6.83 1.92 -21.80
C ARG A 177 -5.61 1.03 -21.46
N PRO A 178 -5.70 0.24 -20.39
CA PRO A 178 -4.80 -0.90 -20.20
C PRO A 178 -5.03 -1.98 -21.26
#